data_AF-A0A5P8ND86-F1
#
_entry.id   AF-A0A5P8ND86-F1
#
_cell.length_a   1.000
_cell.length_b   1.000
_cell.length_c   1.000
_cell.angle_alpha   90.00
_cell.angle_beta   90.00
_cell.angle_gamma   90.00
#
_symmetry.space_group_name_H-M   'P 1'
#
loop_
_entity.id
_entity.type
_entity.pdbx_description
1 polymer ?
#
loop_
_entity_poly.entity_id
_entity_poly.type
_entity_poly.pdbx_seq_one_letter_code
_entity_poly.pdbx_strand_id
1 'polypeptide(L)'
;MQELYGLRETQLDYIIIPIIALLLGVIIYSLFLKYLQDNKGSKKAEEMIVEEHFDPVDIIYKKLQVLKKESHVISKDIFYKEVNDIFREYFVLLGVSGAFQSTLKELEKSGLPNELLVLFKRCYYQEFSLSLNSMNDREDIIEDFIKILQK
;
A
#
# COMPACT_ATOMS: atom_id res chain seq x y z
N MET A 1 60.35 17.55 -22.30
CA MET A 1 60.15 16.82 -21.02
C MET A 1 58.83 17.15 -20.31
N GLN A 2 57.99 18.09 -20.79
CA GLN A 2 56.68 18.38 -20.19
C GLN A 2 55.52 17.54 -20.77
N GLU A 3 55.62 17.03 -22.00
CA GLU A 3 54.54 16.25 -22.63
C GLU A 3 54.41 14.81 -22.09
N LEU A 4 55.48 14.25 -21.52
CA LEU A 4 55.47 12.91 -20.92
C LEU A 4 54.77 12.85 -19.55
N TYR A 5 54.56 14.00 -18.90
CA TYR A 5 53.88 14.07 -17.60
C TYR A 5 52.34 14.17 -17.75
N GLY A 6 51.84 14.98 -18.69
CA GLY A 6 50.39 15.12 -18.92
C GLY A 6 49.71 13.86 -19.50
N LEU A 7 50.44 13.05 -20.25
CA LEU A 7 49.98 11.73 -20.73
C LEU A 7 49.93 10.67 -19.63
N ARG A 8 50.72 10.82 -18.56
CA ARG A 8 50.75 9.87 -17.44
C ARG A 8 49.61 10.13 -16.45
N GLU A 9 49.32 11.39 -16.17
CA GLU A 9 48.20 11.80 -15.30
C GLU A 9 46.86 11.35 -15.88
N THR A 10 46.64 11.59 -17.17
CA THR A 10 45.40 11.15 -17.85
C THR A 10 45.22 9.63 -17.85
N GLN A 11 46.28 8.84 -18.08
CA GLN A 11 46.16 7.37 -18.01
C GLN A 11 45.94 6.84 -16.59
N LEU A 12 46.54 7.48 -15.58
CA LEU A 12 46.30 7.16 -14.18
C LEU A 12 44.84 7.42 -13.79
N ASP A 13 44.25 8.53 -14.24
CA ASP A 13 42.86 8.87 -13.97
C ASP A 13 41.88 7.86 -14.58
N TYR A 14 42.13 7.40 -15.81
CA TYR A 14 41.31 6.37 -16.47
C TYR A 14 41.30 5.03 -15.72
N ILE A 15 42.34 4.72 -14.95
CA ILE A 15 42.44 3.49 -14.15
C ILE A 15 41.92 3.71 -12.73
N ILE A 16 42.20 4.86 -12.13
CA ILE A 16 41.84 5.17 -10.74
C ILE A 16 40.34 5.39 -10.59
N ILE A 17 39.70 6.14 -11.50
CA ILE A 17 38.25 6.44 -11.45
C ILE A 17 37.38 5.18 -11.40
N PRO A 18 37.55 4.17 -12.28
CA PRO A 18 36.73 2.95 -12.21
C PRO A 18 37.02 2.11 -10.96
N ILE A 19 38.25 2.12 -10.44
CA ILE A 19 38.57 1.42 -9.18
C ILE A 19 37.84 2.07 -8.00
N ILE A 20 37.84 3.40 -7.93
CA ILE A 20 37.11 4.15 -6.89
C ILE A 20 35.60 3.90 -7.01
N ALA A 21 35.05 3.91 -8.23
CA ALA A 21 33.63 3.62 -8.47
C ALA A 21 33.25 2.19 -8.02
N LEU A 22 34.13 1.21 -8.27
CA LEU A 22 33.92 -0.17 -7.85
C LEU A 22 33.96 -0.33 -6.33
N LEU A 23 34.91 0.35 -5.66
CA LEU A 23 34.98 0.39 -4.19
C LEU A 23 33.74 1.04 -3.57
N LEU A 24 33.25 2.15 -4.14
CA LEU A 24 32.01 2.79 -3.71
C LEU A 24 30.80 1.86 -3.90
N GLY A 25 30.74 1.14 -5.02
CA GLY A 25 29.70 0.14 -5.27
C GLY A 25 29.66 -0.96 -4.20
N VAL A 26 30.84 -1.46 -3.79
CA VAL A 26 30.95 -2.46 -2.71
C VAL A 26 30.49 -1.90 -1.37
N ILE A 27 30.86 -0.65 -1.05
CA ILE A 27 30.43 0.01 0.19
C ILE A 27 28.90 0.17 0.20
N ILE A 28 28.30 0.71 -0.87
CA ILE A 28 26.85 0.87 -0.99
C ILE A 28 26.14 -0.47 -0.90
N TYR A 29 26.64 -1.51 -1.57
CA TYR A 29 26.07 -2.84 -1.52
C TYR A 29 26.15 -3.46 -0.11
N SER A 30 27.26 -3.27 0.60
CA SER A 30 27.39 -3.74 1.99
C SER A 30 26.43 -3.02 2.95
N LEU A 31 26.20 -1.72 2.75
CA LEU A 31 25.20 -0.95 3.50
C LEU A 31 23.77 -1.40 3.17
N PHE A 32 23.50 -1.72 1.90
CA PHE A 32 22.21 -2.27 1.48
C PHE A 32 21.94 -3.66 2.07
N LEU A 33 22.95 -4.55 2.08
CA LEU A 33 22.84 -5.84 2.76
C LEU A 33 22.61 -5.67 4.26
N LYS A 34 23.32 -4.74 4.90
CA LYS A 34 23.11 -4.43 6.32
C LYS A 34 21.71 -3.89 6.58
N TYR A 35 21.19 -3.01 5.73
CA TYR A 35 19.80 -2.53 5.80
C TYR A 35 18.78 -3.67 5.68
N LEU A 36 18.99 -4.62 4.76
CA LEU A 36 18.14 -5.83 4.66
C LEU A 36 18.27 -6.74 5.88
N GLN A 37 19.44 -6.80 6.50
CA GLN A 37 19.70 -7.63 7.68
C GLN A 37 19.12 -7.00 8.96
N ASP A 38 19.21 -5.67 9.11
CA ASP A 38 18.58 -4.92 10.21
C ASP A 38 17.04 -4.98 10.09
N ASN A 39 16.48 -4.97 8.87
CA ASN A 39 15.05 -5.23 8.65
C ASN A 39 14.64 -6.71 8.82
N LYS A 40 15.60 -7.65 8.84
CA LYS A 40 15.36 -9.06 9.23
C LYS A 40 15.59 -9.31 10.73
N GLY A 41 16.08 -8.32 11.47
CA GLY A 41 16.44 -8.40 12.89
C GLY A 41 15.29 -8.17 13.88
N SER A 42 14.13 -7.66 13.45
CA SER A 42 12.93 -7.60 14.29
C SER A 42 12.12 -8.91 14.23
N LYS A 43 12.80 -10.04 14.42
CA LYS A 43 12.22 -11.37 14.61
C LYS A 43 12.87 -12.07 15.82
N LYS A 44 13.01 -11.34 16.92
CA LYS A 44 13.35 -11.89 18.25
C LYS A 44 12.52 -11.21 19.34
N ALA A 45 11.21 -11.38 19.21
CA ALA A 45 10.30 -11.50 20.33
C ALA A 45 9.51 -12.79 20.05
N GLU A 46 10.04 -13.89 20.56
CA GLU A 46 9.31 -15.16 20.69
C GLU A 46 8.18 -14.93 21.70
N GLU A 47 7.03 -14.46 21.22
CA GLU A 47 5.74 -14.72 21.85
C GLU A 47 4.94 -15.54 20.86
N MET A 48 4.72 -16.81 21.24
CA MET A 48 3.70 -17.73 20.72
C MET A 48 2.99 -17.27 19.44
N ILE A 49 3.62 -17.48 18.29
CA ILE A 49 2.89 -17.44 17.02
C ILE A 49 2.21 -18.79 16.90
N VAL A 50 1.02 -18.88 17.48
CA VAL A 50 -0.06 -19.68 16.90
C VAL A 50 -0.06 -19.30 15.43
N GLU A 51 0.09 -20.26 14.51
CA GLU A 51 -0.22 -20.03 13.11
C GLU A 51 -1.72 -19.69 13.04
N GLU A 52 -2.07 -18.43 13.32
CA GLU A 52 -3.31 -17.84 12.88
C GLU A 52 -3.27 -17.96 11.36
N HIS A 53 -4.15 -18.81 10.84
CA HIS A 53 -4.52 -18.79 9.45
C HIS A 53 -5.11 -17.39 9.21
N PHE A 54 -4.27 -16.44 8.81
CA PHE A 54 -4.71 -15.07 8.51
C PHE A 54 -5.56 -15.14 7.24
N ASP A 55 -6.88 -15.14 7.39
CA ASP A 55 -7.78 -14.97 6.28
C ASP A 55 -7.57 -13.55 5.72
N PRO A 56 -7.29 -13.38 4.42
CA PRO A 56 -7.22 -12.06 3.79
C PRO A 56 -8.48 -11.20 4.06
N VAL A 57 -9.64 -11.82 4.27
CA VAL A 57 -10.88 -11.15 4.64
C VAL A 57 -10.80 -10.56 6.07
N ASP A 58 -10.11 -11.21 7.00
CA ASP A 58 -9.90 -10.69 8.36
C ASP A 58 -9.10 -9.39 8.36
N ILE A 59 -8.18 -9.23 7.40
CA ILE A 59 -7.41 -7.99 7.23
C ILE A 59 -8.36 -6.84 6.84
N ILE A 60 -9.26 -7.07 5.89
CA ILE A 60 -10.27 -6.09 5.47
C ILE A 60 -11.19 -5.76 6.65
N TYR A 61 -11.65 -6.77 7.39
CA TYR A 61 -12.47 -6.58 8.58
C TYR A 61 -11.75 -5.72 9.64
N LYS A 62 -10.49 -6.02 9.96
CA LYS A 62 -9.69 -5.23 10.91
C LYS A 62 -9.54 -3.77 10.45
N LYS A 63 -9.30 -3.52 9.15
CA LYS A 63 -9.23 -2.16 8.59
C LYS A 63 -10.55 -1.39 8.76
N LEU A 64 -11.68 -2.03 8.48
CA LEU A 64 -13.00 -1.44 8.68
C LEU A 64 -13.28 -1.10 10.15
N GLN A 65 -12.86 -1.97 11.09
CA GLN A 65 -13.00 -1.72 12.52
C GLN A 65 -12.17 -0.54 13.01
N VAL A 66 -10.93 -0.38 12.50
CA VAL A 66 -10.08 0.78 12.79
C VAL A 66 -10.74 2.05 12.24
N LEU A 67 -11.17 2.02 10.98
CA LEU A 67 -11.79 3.16 10.32
C LEU A 67 -13.10 3.59 11.02
N LYS A 68 -13.90 2.63 11.50
CA LYS A 68 -15.08 2.92 12.33
C LYS A 68 -14.69 3.67 13.61
N LYS A 69 -13.68 3.21 14.35
CA LYS A 69 -13.21 3.87 15.57
C LYS A 69 -12.73 5.29 15.30
N GLU A 70 -12.07 5.53 14.17
CA GLU A 70 -11.49 6.83 13.83
C GLU A 70 -12.45 7.79 13.11
N SER A 71 -13.62 7.29 12.67
CA SER A 71 -14.56 8.03 11.79
C SER A 71 -15.08 9.35 12.35
N HIS A 72 -15.01 9.55 13.68
CA HIS A 72 -15.42 10.78 14.37
C HIS A 72 -14.34 11.87 14.37
N VAL A 73 -13.08 11.50 14.13
CA VAL A 73 -11.92 12.40 14.15
C VAL A 73 -11.51 12.80 12.73
N ILE A 74 -11.71 11.90 11.76
CA ILE A 74 -11.28 12.14 10.37
C ILE A 74 -12.33 12.92 9.56
N SER A 75 -11.83 13.70 8.60
CA SER A 75 -12.70 14.47 7.70
C SER A 75 -13.49 13.53 6.77
N LYS A 76 -14.58 14.05 6.21
CA LYS A 76 -15.44 13.33 5.28
C LYS A 76 -14.64 12.76 4.09
N ASP A 77 -13.82 13.60 3.48
CA ASP A 77 -13.10 13.27 2.26
C ASP A 77 -12.07 12.17 2.51
N ILE A 78 -11.38 12.23 3.66
CA ILE A 78 -10.44 11.18 4.08
C ILE A 78 -11.20 9.88 4.33
N PHE A 79 -12.32 9.93 5.07
CA PHE A 79 -13.11 8.73 5.36
C PHE A 79 -13.53 7.98 4.10
N TYR A 80 -14.15 8.65 3.12
CA TYR A 80 -14.63 7.97 1.92
C TYR A 80 -13.52 7.46 1.03
N LYS A 81 -12.40 8.17 0.96
CA LYS A 81 -11.22 7.69 0.26
C LYS A 81 -10.71 6.39 0.88
N GLU A 82 -10.54 6.34 2.21
CA GLU A 82 -10.10 5.13 2.92
C GLU A 82 -11.09 3.97 2.73
N VAL A 83 -12.41 4.22 2.82
CA VAL A 83 -13.42 3.20 2.53
C VAL A 83 -13.29 2.67 1.10
N ASN A 84 -13.13 3.55 0.10
CA ASN A 84 -13.00 3.16 -1.29
C ASN A 84 -11.71 2.38 -1.57
N ASP A 85 -10.62 2.72 -0.90
CA ASP A 85 -9.36 1.98 -0.99
C ASP A 85 -9.50 0.57 -0.38
N ILE A 86 -10.20 0.43 0.74
CA ILE A 86 -10.55 -0.88 1.33
C ILE A 86 -11.45 -1.69 0.38
N PHE A 87 -12.40 -1.07 -0.32
CA PHE A 87 -13.18 -1.75 -1.36
C PHE A 87 -12.30 -2.28 -2.49
N ARG A 88 -11.36 -1.48 -2.98
CA ARG A 88 -10.43 -1.91 -4.05
C ARG A 88 -9.57 -3.07 -3.61
N GLU A 89 -9.07 -3.03 -2.38
CA GLU A 89 -8.36 -4.16 -1.79
C GLU A 89 -9.24 -5.42 -1.75
N TYR A 90 -10.49 -5.30 -1.29
CA TYR A 90 -11.41 -6.43 -1.26
C TYR A 90 -11.73 -6.97 -2.66
N PHE A 91 -11.86 -6.11 -3.68
CA PHE A 91 -12.03 -6.55 -5.06
C PHE A 91 -10.83 -7.33 -5.60
N VAL A 92 -9.60 -6.97 -5.20
CA VAL A 92 -8.41 -7.76 -5.53
C VAL A 92 -8.52 -9.17 -4.92
N LEU A 93 -9.01 -9.28 -3.68
CA LEU A 93 -9.23 -10.58 -3.03
C LEU A 93 -10.28 -11.44 -3.77
N LEU A 94 -11.29 -10.80 -4.36
CA LEU A 94 -12.30 -11.47 -5.21
C LEU A 94 -11.79 -11.81 -6.61
N GLY A 95 -10.51 -11.54 -6.93
CA GLY A 95 -9.91 -11.89 -8.21
C GLY A 95 -10.04 -10.82 -9.31
N VAL A 96 -10.45 -9.59 -8.96
CA VAL A 96 -10.48 -8.47 -9.91
C VAL A 96 -9.08 -7.89 -10.07
N SER A 97 -8.35 -8.41 -11.05
CA SER A 97 -7.01 -7.93 -11.41
C SER A 97 -7.04 -6.43 -11.77
N GLY A 98 -6.17 -5.64 -11.14
CA GLY A 98 -6.08 -4.19 -11.41
C GLY A 98 -7.18 -3.33 -10.76
N ALA A 99 -7.89 -3.80 -9.73
CA ALA A 99 -8.96 -3.03 -9.07
C ALA A 99 -8.51 -1.64 -8.57
N PHE A 100 -7.25 -1.49 -8.16
CA PHE A 100 -6.68 -0.19 -7.78
C PHE A 100 -6.59 0.81 -8.93
N GLN A 101 -6.43 0.33 -10.16
CA GLN A 101 -6.36 1.16 -11.36
C GLN A 101 -7.74 1.39 -11.99
N SER A 102 -8.75 0.63 -11.55
CA SER A 102 -10.06 0.61 -12.17
C SER A 102 -10.95 1.76 -11.68
N THR A 103 -11.70 2.35 -12.59
CA THR A 103 -12.78 3.29 -12.31
C THR A 103 -14.03 2.56 -11.80
N LEU A 104 -14.98 3.28 -11.19
CA LEU A 104 -16.29 2.72 -10.82
C LEU A 104 -16.98 2.02 -12.02
N LYS A 105 -16.94 2.65 -13.19
CA LYS A 105 -17.55 2.12 -14.43
C LYS A 105 -16.87 0.84 -14.91
N GLU A 106 -15.58 0.68 -14.65
CA GLU A 106 -14.84 -0.54 -15.00
C GLU A 106 -15.17 -1.68 -14.01
N LEU A 107 -15.24 -1.37 -12.72
CA LEU A 107 -15.60 -2.32 -11.68
C LEU A 107 -17.05 -2.83 -11.81
N GLU A 108 -17.99 -1.98 -12.27
CA GLU A 108 -19.37 -2.40 -12.57
C GLU A 108 -19.46 -3.50 -13.66
N LYS A 109 -18.41 -3.65 -14.51
CA LYS A 109 -18.36 -4.68 -15.57
C LYS A 109 -17.70 -5.99 -15.11
N SER A 110 -17.10 -6.02 -13.93
CA SER A 110 -16.30 -7.16 -13.44
C SER A 110 -17.13 -8.32 -12.87
N GLY A 111 -18.46 -8.29 -12.99
CA GLY A 111 -19.33 -9.36 -12.49
C GLY A 111 -19.38 -9.47 -10.96
N LEU A 112 -19.07 -8.38 -10.25
CA LEU A 112 -19.09 -8.31 -8.79
C LEU A 112 -20.52 -8.45 -8.23
N PRO A 113 -20.67 -8.90 -6.96
CA PRO A 113 -21.97 -8.95 -6.30
C PRO A 113 -22.65 -7.57 -6.31
N ASN A 114 -23.93 -7.54 -6.69
CA ASN A 114 -24.67 -6.29 -6.85
C ASN A 114 -24.74 -5.46 -5.56
N GLU A 115 -24.91 -6.11 -4.40
CA GLU A 115 -24.93 -5.44 -3.09
C GLU A 115 -23.61 -4.69 -2.82
N LEU A 116 -22.49 -5.32 -3.16
CA LEU A 116 -21.15 -4.76 -3.00
C LEU A 116 -20.92 -3.58 -3.95
N LEU A 117 -21.36 -3.69 -5.21
CA LEU A 117 -21.29 -2.61 -6.19
C LEU A 117 -22.14 -1.40 -5.79
N VAL A 118 -23.35 -1.62 -5.27
CA VAL A 118 -24.24 -0.55 -4.79
C VAL A 118 -23.58 0.21 -3.64
N LEU A 119 -23.00 -0.51 -2.68
CA LEU A 119 -22.32 0.11 -1.55
C LEU A 119 -21.06 0.88 -1.98
N PHE A 120 -20.22 0.28 -2.83
CA PHE A 120 -19.04 0.94 -3.37
C PHE A 120 -19.41 2.20 -4.15
N LYS A 121 -20.45 2.16 -4.98
CA LYS A 121 -20.96 3.31 -5.74
C LYS A 121 -21.38 4.46 -4.83
N ARG A 122 -22.09 4.17 -3.73
CA ARG A 122 -22.47 5.17 -2.72
C ARG A 122 -21.22 5.84 -2.14
N CYS A 123 -20.21 5.06 -1.76
CA CYS A 123 -18.96 5.57 -1.18
C CYS A 123 -18.15 6.39 -2.19
N TYR A 124 -18.04 5.89 -3.42
CA TYR A 124 -17.35 6.56 -4.52
C TYR A 124 -17.92 7.95 -4.81
N TYR A 125 -19.25 8.08 -4.90
CA TYR A 125 -19.84 9.40 -5.13
C TYR A 125 -19.73 10.34 -3.92
N GLN A 126 -19.77 9.80 -2.69
CA GLN A 126 -19.61 10.62 -1.49
C GLN A 126 -18.20 11.19 -1.34
N GLU A 127 -17.17 10.47 -1.79
CA GLU A 127 -15.78 10.96 -1.85
C GLU A 127 -15.67 12.28 -2.62
N PHE A 128 -16.33 12.36 -3.78
CA PHE A 128 -16.28 13.54 -4.65
C PHE A 128 -17.45 14.52 -4.47
N SER A 129 -18.36 14.23 -3.54
CA SER A 129 -19.52 15.08 -3.29
C SER A 129 -19.14 16.29 -2.44
N LEU A 130 -19.84 17.41 -2.61
CA LEU A 130 -19.79 18.54 -1.66
C LEU A 130 -20.80 18.38 -0.51
N SER A 131 -21.67 17.37 -0.57
CA SER A 131 -22.64 17.10 0.50
C SER A 131 -21.93 16.76 1.80
N LEU A 132 -22.39 17.38 2.89
CA LEU A 132 -22.12 16.89 4.24
C LEU A 132 -22.98 15.63 4.47
N ASN A 133 -22.45 14.69 5.22
CA ASN A 133 -23.20 13.54 5.72
C ASN A 133 -22.92 13.36 7.21
N SER A 134 -23.86 12.72 7.89
CA SER A 134 -23.79 12.52 9.32
C SER A 134 -22.74 11.46 9.68
N MET A 135 -22.32 11.45 10.93
CA MET A 135 -21.50 10.37 11.47
C MET A 135 -22.20 9.01 11.34
N ASN A 136 -23.51 8.96 11.58
CA ASN A 136 -24.31 7.76 11.45
C ASN A 136 -24.25 7.20 10.01
N ASP A 137 -24.29 8.07 8.99
CA ASP A 137 -24.16 7.64 7.59
C ASP A 137 -22.83 6.93 7.31
N ARG A 138 -21.75 7.33 8.00
CA ARG A 138 -20.43 6.73 7.87
C ARG A 138 -20.36 5.38 8.56
N GLU A 139 -20.88 5.29 9.77
CA GLU A 139 -20.94 4.03 10.52
C GLU A 139 -21.80 2.98 9.79
N ASP A 140 -22.96 3.40 9.26
CA ASP A 140 -23.85 2.54 8.48
C ASP A 140 -23.14 1.89 7.28
N ILE A 141 -22.32 2.67 6.57
CA ILE A 141 -21.54 2.17 5.42
C ILE A 141 -20.54 1.10 5.86
N ILE A 142 -19.84 1.31 6.99
CA ILE A 142 -18.90 0.33 7.52
C ILE A 142 -19.64 -0.93 7.94
N GLU A 143 -20.78 -0.80 8.61
CA GLU A 143 -21.58 -1.94 9.05
C GLU A 143 -22.13 -2.74 7.88
N ASP A 144 -22.61 -2.07 6.83
CA ASP A 144 -23.09 -2.75 5.63
C ASP A 144 -21.96 -3.47 4.90
N PHE A 145 -20.75 -2.90 4.86
CA PHE A 145 -19.59 -3.60 4.30
C PHE A 145 -19.23 -4.82 5.15
N ILE A 146 -19.19 -4.68 6.48
CA ILE A 146 -18.94 -5.81 7.39
C ILE A 146 -19.96 -6.94 7.19
N LYS A 147 -21.25 -6.62 7.05
CA LYS A 147 -22.30 -7.62 6.78
C LYS A 147 -22.04 -8.38 5.48
N ILE A 148 -21.52 -7.71 4.44
CA ILE A 148 -21.16 -8.36 3.18
C ILE A 148 -19.99 -9.33 3.36
N LEU A 149 -18.98 -8.96 4.15
CA LEU A 149 -17.83 -9.84 4.43
C LEU A 149 -18.20 -11.12 5.19
N GLN A 150 -19.30 -11.10 5.95
CA GLN A 150 -19.75 -12.20 6.80
C GLN A 150 -20.75 -13.16 6.12
N LYS A 151 -21.13 -12.90 4.87
CA LYS A 151 -22.01 -13.76 4.07
C LYS A 151 -21.21 -14.81 3.30
#